data_AF-A0A832ILR1-F1
#
_entry.id   AF-A0A832ILR1-F1
#
_cell.length_a   1.000
_cell.length_b   1.000
_cell.length_c   1.000
_cell.angle_alpha   90.00
_cell.angle_beta   90.00
_cell.angle_gamma   90.00
#
_symmetry.space_group_name_H-M   'P 1'
#
loop_
_entity.id
_entity.type
_entity.pdbx_description
1 polymer ?
#
loop_
_entity_poly.entity_id
_entity_poly.type
_entity_poly.pdbx_seq_one_letter_code
_entity_poly.pdbx_strand_id
1 'polypeptide(L)'
;MIGKALIFAAFGGMLTAAFSYTYSFFSGDERVKKIARVGYHIAAVSTILTAGYFMNLLLTHRFQYTYVWSFSSLELPSPLLVSTFYAGQEGSFMLWTLYTVIIGLILMNYSQRHHYESSVMGIYSAIASFLIL
;
A
#
# COMPACT_ATOMS: atom_id res chain seq x y z
N MET A 1 1.20 -17.91 -2.72
CA MET A 1 2.13 -17.56 -1.63
C MET A 1 2.74 -16.18 -1.81
N ILE A 2 3.16 -15.82 -3.03
CA ILE A 2 3.76 -14.51 -3.36
C ILE A 2 2.90 -13.32 -2.90
N GLY A 3 1.60 -13.27 -3.26
CA GLY A 3 0.71 -12.17 -2.86
C GLY A 3 0.63 -11.96 -1.34
N LYS A 4 0.55 -13.05 -0.55
CA LYS A 4 0.56 -12.97 0.91
C LYS A 4 1.88 -12.39 1.45
N ALA A 5 3.01 -12.81 0.89
CA ALA A 5 4.32 -12.32 1.29
C ALA A 5 4.47 -10.81 1.02
N LEU A 6 3.98 -10.33 -0.13
CA LEU A 6 3.99 -8.91 -0.47
C LEU A 6 3.09 -8.09 0.46
N ILE A 7 1.90 -8.59 0.81
CA ILE A 7 1.00 -7.93 1.77
C ILE A 7 1.66 -7.84 3.16
N PHE A 8 2.28 -8.92 3.64
CA PHE A 8 2.97 -8.89 4.94
C PHE A 8 4.19 -7.96 4.93
N ALA A 9 4.96 -7.91 3.84
CA ALA A 9 6.04 -6.95 3.68
C ALA A 9 5.51 -5.51 3.66
N ALA A 10 4.38 -5.27 2.98
CA ALA A 10 3.71 -3.97 2.95
C ALA A 10 3.28 -3.53 4.35
N PHE A 11 2.59 -4.41 5.06
CA PHE A 11 2.09 -4.15 6.40
C PHE A 11 3.23 -3.92 7.40
N GLY A 12 4.24 -4.79 7.42
CA GLY A 12 5.40 -4.67 8.31
C GLY A 12 6.23 -3.41 8.04
N GLY A 13 6.42 -3.05 6.76
CA GLY A 13 7.07 -1.80 6.38
C GLY A 13 6.28 -0.58 6.83
N MET A 14 4.96 -0.60 6.66
CA MET A 14 4.09 0.53 7.00
C MET A 14 3.96 0.72 8.52
N LEU A 15 3.86 -0.36 9.30
CA LEU A 15 3.93 -0.29 10.76
C LEU A 15 5.27 0.25 11.23
N THR A 16 6.37 -0.22 10.64
CA THR A 16 7.71 0.28 10.96
C THR A 16 7.80 1.78 10.70
N ALA A 17 7.24 2.26 9.58
CA ALA A 17 7.17 3.68 9.27
C ALA A 17 6.33 4.45 10.31
N ALA A 18 5.13 3.98 10.63
CA ALA A 18 4.23 4.64 11.58
C ALA A 18 4.87 4.80 12.97
N PHE A 19 5.44 3.73 13.53
CA PHE A 19 6.09 3.77 14.84
C PHE A 19 7.37 4.61 14.82
N SER A 20 8.22 4.43 13.80
CA SER A 20 9.50 5.13 13.72
C SER A 20 9.32 6.64 13.48
N TYR A 21 8.36 7.06 12.63
CA TYR A 21 8.06 8.48 12.45
C TYR A 21 7.50 9.11 13.73
N THR A 22 6.57 8.43 14.40
CA THR A 22 6.00 8.90 15.67
C THR A 22 7.07 8.99 16.76
N TYR A 23 7.96 8.00 16.87
CA TYR A 23 9.07 8.04 17.81
C TYR A 23 10.07 9.16 17.47
N SER A 24 10.41 9.33 16.20
CA SER A 24 11.31 10.39 15.72
C SER A 24 10.74 11.78 16.03
N PHE A 25 9.42 11.95 15.99
CA PHE A 25 8.76 13.20 16.38
C PHE A 25 9.02 13.57 17.85
N PHE A 26 8.95 12.61 18.77
CA PHE A 26 9.19 12.87 20.21
C PHE A 26 10.68 12.93 20.59
N SER A 27 11.51 12.11 19.95
CA SER A 27 12.94 11.98 20.29
C SER A 27 13.85 12.95 19.55
N GLY A 28 13.43 13.46 18.38
CA GLY A 28 14.29 14.21 17.47
C GLY A 28 15.38 13.37 16.79
N ASP A 29 15.33 12.03 16.90
CA ASP A 29 16.37 11.17 16.35
C ASP A 29 16.24 11.01 14.83
N GLU A 30 17.22 11.57 14.11
CA GLU A 30 17.37 11.48 12.66
C GLU A 30 17.63 10.05 12.16
N ARG A 31 18.23 9.18 12.97
CA ARG A 31 18.49 7.77 12.61
C ARG A 31 17.18 7.01 12.50
N VAL A 32 16.28 7.22 13.45
CA VAL A 32 14.95 6.58 13.46
C VAL A 32 14.09 7.10 12.29
N LYS A 33 14.22 8.39 11.93
CA LYS A 33 13.57 8.93 10.73
C LYS A 33 14.02 8.22 9.44
N LYS A 34 15.31 7.89 9.31
CA LYS A 34 15.81 7.12 8.16
C LYS A 34 15.20 5.71 8.11
N ILE A 35 15.07 5.04 9.26
CA ILE A 35 14.40 3.74 9.35
C ILE A 35 12.93 3.86 8.91
N ALA A 36 12.25 4.92 9.36
CA ALA A 36 10.86 5.19 8.98
C ALA A 36 10.68 5.34 7.46
N ARG A 37 11.57 6.12 6.82
CA ARG A 37 11.59 6.28 5.36
C ARG A 37 11.79 4.95 4.64
N VAL A 38 12.75 4.14 5.08
CA VAL A 38 13.01 2.83 4.46
C VAL A 38 11.79 1.92 4.61
N GLY A 39 11.18 1.85 5.79
CA GLY A 39 9.94 1.10 6.02
C GLY A 39 8.82 1.53 5.09
N TYR A 40 8.64 2.84 4.90
CA TYR A 40 7.63 3.38 4.00
C TYR A 40 7.90 3.02 2.53
N HIS A 41 9.15 3.08 2.07
CA HIS A 41 9.51 2.69 0.70
C HIS A 41 9.31 1.20 0.46
N ILE A 42 9.70 0.35 1.41
CA ILE A 42 9.43 -1.10 1.35
C ILE A 42 7.92 -1.32 1.25
N ALA A 43 7.12 -0.60 2.03
CA ALA A 43 5.69 -0.71 1.99
C ALA A 43 5.10 -0.30 0.65
N ALA A 44 5.47 0.88 0.13
CA ALA A 44 5.00 1.39 -1.14
C ALA A 44 5.34 0.45 -2.31
N VAL A 45 6.59 -0.03 -2.39
CA VAL A 45 7.00 -0.98 -3.44
C VAL A 45 6.22 -2.28 -3.32
N SER A 46 6.07 -2.82 -2.11
CA SER A 46 5.33 -4.06 -1.87
C SER A 46 3.84 -3.92 -2.25
N THR A 47 3.20 -2.80 -1.93
CA THR A 47 1.82 -2.49 -2.32
C THR A 47 1.69 -2.38 -3.85
N ILE A 48 2.59 -1.67 -4.53
CA ILE A 48 2.55 -1.53 -6.00
C ILE A 48 2.71 -2.90 -6.67
N LEU A 49 3.64 -3.72 -6.19
CA LEU A 49 3.82 -5.09 -6.69
C LEU A 49 2.59 -5.96 -6.41
N THR A 50 1.95 -5.80 -5.24
CA THR A 50 0.72 -6.53 -4.91
C THR A 50 -0.42 -6.14 -5.85
N ALA A 51 -0.61 -4.84 -6.09
CA ALA A 51 -1.63 -4.33 -7.02
C ALA A 51 -1.38 -4.84 -8.44
N GLY A 52 -0.14 -4.80 -8.93
CA GLY A 52 0.22 -5.34 -10.25
C GLY A 52 0.00 -6.85 -10.35
N TYR A 53 0.38 -7.61 -9.32
CA TYR A 53 0.13 -9.05 -9.24
C TYR A 53 -1.37 -9.35 -9.22
N PHE A 54 -2.15 -8.59 -8.44
CA PHE A 54 -3.60 -8.76 -8.35
C PHE A 54 -4.29 -8.47 -9.69
N MET A 55 -3.90 -7.39 -10.37
CA MET A 55 -4.38 -7.09 -11.72
C MET A 55 -4.02 -8.22 -12.70
N ASN A 56 -2.82 -8.79 -12.62
CA ASN A 56 -2.44 -9.92 -13.46
C ASN A 56 -3.32 -11.15 -13.23
N LEU A 57 -3.72 -11.43 -11.98
CA LEU A 57 -4.64 -12.53 -11.67
C LEU A 57 -6.03 -12.34 -12.28
N LEU A 58 -6.52 -11.10 -12.31
CA LEU A 58 -7.79 -10.75 -12.96
C LEU A 58 -7.70 -10.92 -14.48
N LEU A 59 -6.67 -10.33 -15.11
CA LEU A 59 -6.48 -10.38 -16.56
C LEU A 59 -6.19 -11.79 -17.09
N THR A 60 -5.65 -12.68 -16.26
CA THR A 60 -5.40 -14.09 -16.62
C THR A 60 -6.49 -15.04 -16.15
N HIS A 61 -7.63 -14.51 -15.68
CA HIS A 61 -8.80 -15.27 -15.26
C HIS A 61 -8.47 -16.42 -14.30
N ARG A 62 -7.64 -16.16 -13.29
CA ARG A 62 -7.24 -17.18 -12.29
C ARG A 62 -8.38 -17.47 -11.33
N PHE A 63 -9.39 -18.22 -11.80
CA PHE A 63 -10.60 -18.59 -11.06
C PHE A 63 -10.38 -19.44 -9.80
N GLN A 64 -9.15 -19.89 -9.56
CA GLN A 64 -8.74 -20.50 -8.30
C GLN A 64 -8.81 -19.52 -7.09
N TYR A 65 -8.84 -18.21 -7.35
CA TYR A 65 -9.01 -17.18 -6.34
C TYR A 65 -10.48 -16.76 -6.27
N THR A 66 -11.06 -16.81 -5.07
CA THR A 66 -12.48 -16.46 -4.83
C THR A 66 -12.84 -15.10 -5.39
N TYR A 67 -12.01 -14.08 -5.18
CA TYR A 67 -12.25 -12.74 -5.73
C TYR A 67 -12.41 -12.75 -7.25
N VAL A 68 -11.48 -13.40 -7.97
CA VAL A 68 -11.50 -13.47 -9.44
C VAL A 68 -12.75 -14.22 -9.90
N TRP A 69 -13.09 -15.33 -9.24
CA TRP A 69 -14.30 -16.09 -9.54
C TRP A 69 -15.59 -15.28 -9.31
N SER A 70 -15.63 -14.44 -8.27
CA SER A 70 -16.81 -13.64 -7.93
C SER A 70 -17.02 -12.41 -8.83
N PHE A 71 -15.94 -11.83 -9.38
CA PHE A 71 -16.02 -10.55 -10.10
C PHE A 71 -15.60 -10.62 -11.58
N SER A 72 -15.03 -11.72 -12.08
CA SER A 72 -14.60 -11.88 -13.48
C SER A 72 -15.45 -12.90 -14.25
N SER A 73 -15.55 -12.72 -15.57
CA SER A 73 -16.06 -13.70 -16.53
C SER A 73 -15.16 -13.74 -17.78
N LEU A 74 -15.17 -14.85 -18.52
CA LEU A 74 -14.47 -14.97 -19.82
C LEU A 74 -15.15 -14.15 -20.94
N GLU A 75 -16.43 -13.84 -20.77
CA GLU A 75 -17.21 -13.05 -21.74
C GLU A 75 -17.07 -11.54 -21.50
N LEU A 76 -16.37 -11.14 -20.44
CA LEU A 76 -16.24 -9.73 -20.06
C LEU A 76 -15.25 -9.01 -21.00
N PRO A 77 -15.64 -7.86 -21.59
CA PRO A 77 -14.69 -6.99 -22.30
C PRO A 77 -13.53 -6.58 -21.40
N SER A 78 -12.32 -6.51 -21.97
CA SER A 78 -11.09 -6.21 -21.19
C SER A 78 -11.14 -4.91 -20.37
N PRO A 79 -11.75 -3.79 -20.81
CA PRO A 79 -11.84 -2.59 -19.97
C PRO A 79 -12.71 -2.80 -18.74
N LEU A 80 -13.81 -3.57 -18.88
CA LEU A 80 -14.67 -3.92 -17.76
C LEU A 80 -13.97 -4.89 -16.81
N LEU A 81 -13.14 -5.80 -17.34
CA LEU A 81 -12.33 -6.69 -16.51
C LEU A 81 -11.35 -5.89 -15.65
N VAL A 82 -10.69 -4.86 -16.19
CA VAL A 82 -9.82 -3.97 -15.40
C VAL A 82 -10.62 -3.24 -14.32
N SER A 83 -11.87 -2.83 -14.58
CA SER A 83 -12.70 -2.17 -13.57
C SER A 83 -13.04 -3.06 -12.37
N THR A 84 -12.99 -4.39 -12.53
CA THR A 84 -13.18 -5.33 -11.42
C THR A 84 -12.05 -5.28 -10.38
N PHE A 85 -10.93 -4.63 -10.67
CA PHE A 85 -9.82 -4.45 -9.73
C PHE A 85 -10.23 -3.77 -8.41
N TYR A 86 -11.18 -2.85 -8.47
CA TYR A 86 -11.68 -2.13 -7.30
C TYR A 86 -13.07 -2.57 -6.86
N ALA A 87 -13.54 -3.73 -7.35
CA ALA A 87 -14.84 -4.27 -6.97
C ALA A 87 -14.84 -4.83 -5.54
N GLY A 88 -16.00 -4.77 -4.89
CA GLY A 88 -16.16 -5.25 -3.52
C GLY A 88 -15.23 -4.58 -2.51
N GLN A 89 -15.15 -5.19 -1.33
CA GLN A 89 -14.35 -4.66 -0.21
C GLN A 89 -12.84 -4.80 -0.49
N GLU A 90 -12.38 -6.01 -0.78
CA GLU A 90 -10.94 -6.30 -0.98
C GLU A 90 -10.32 -5.45 -2.09
N GLY A 91 -11.01 -5.28 -3.23
CA GLY A 91 -10.55 -4.46 -4.33
C GLY A 91 -10.53 -2.97 -3.98
N SER A 92 -11.55 -2.48 -3.27
CA SER A 92 -11.59 -1.09 -2.80
C SER A 92 -10.43 -0.80 -1.85
N PHE A 93 -10.15 -1.67 -0.87
CA PHE A 93 -9.01 -1.52 0.03
C PHE A 93 -7.68 -1.51 -0.73
N MET A 94 -7.51 -2.38 -1.74
CA MET A 94 -6.32 -2.38 -2.58
C MET A 94 -6.14 -1.06 -3.33
N LEU A 95 -7.21 -0.54 -3.95
CA LEU A 95 -7.17 0.73 -4.69
C LEU A 95 -6.81 1.90 -3.76
N TRP A 96 -7.49 2.02 -2.62
CA TRP A 96 -7.26 3.10 -1.68
C TRP A 96 -5.88 3.03 -1.05
N THR A 97 -5.39 1.82 -0.75
CA THR A 97 -4.02 1.61 -0.29
C THR A 97 -3.01 2.05 -1.35
N LEU A 98 -3.21 1.65 -2.61
CA LEU A 98 -2.33 2.01 -3.72
C LEU A 98 -2.21 3.53 -3.89
N TYR A 99 -3.34 4.24 -3.89
CA TYR A 99 -3.32 5.70 -3.97
C TYR A 99 -2.70 6.34 -2.73
N THR A 100 -3.01 5.84 -1.54
CA THR A 100 -2.45 6.36 -0.29
C THR A 100 -0.93 6.22 -0.29
N VAL A 101 -0.36 5.07 -0.67
CA VAL A 101 1.11 4.92 -0.69
C VAL A 101 1.79 5.81 -1.74
N ILE A 102 1.17 5.99 -2.91
CA ILE A 102 1.71 6.87 -3.97
C ILE A 102 1.67 8.34 -3.52
N ILE A 103 0.53 8.78 -2.98
CA ILE A 103 0.38 10.15 -2.47
C ILE A 103 1.34 10.39 -1.31
N GLY A 104 1.52 9.41 -0.43
CA GLY A 104 2.45 9.57 0.69
C GLY A 104 3.93 9.59 0.30
N LEU A 105 4.33 8.98 -0.84
CA LEU A 105 5.68 9.20 -1.39
C LEU A 105 5.89 10.66 -1.80
N ILE A 106 4.88 11.29 -2.43
CA ILE A 106 4.92 12.70 -2.79
C ILE A 106 4.90 13.58 -1.52
N LEU A 107 4.04 13.24 -0.57
CA LEU A 107 3.89 13.94 0.71
C LEU A 107 5.15 13.87 1.56
N MET A 108 5.87 12.75 1.54
CA MET A 108 7.16 12.61 2.23
C MET A 108 8.17 13.62 1.66
N ASN A 109 8.28 13.73 0.34
CA ASN A 109 9.19 14.69 -0.30
C ASN A 109 8.81 16.14 0.07
N TYR A 110 7.51 16.46 0.03
CA TYR A 110 6.99 17.78 0.37
C TYR A 110 7.25 18.13 1.84
N SER A 111 6.83 17.27 2.78
CA SER A 111 6.97 17.49 4.21
C SER A 111 8.43 17.51 4.69
N GLN A 112 9.32 16.78 4.01
CA GLN A 112 10.77 16.86 4.24
C GLN A 112 11.32 18.26 3.96
N ARG A 113 10.87 18.93 2.89
CA ARG A 113 11.31 20.30 2.53
C ARG A 113 10.84 21.36 3.53
N HIS A 114 9.76 21.08 4.24
CA HIS A 114 9.16 22.01 5.20
C HIS A 114 9.37 21.62 6.67
N HIS A 115 10.24 20.63 6.94
CA HIS A 115 10.67 20.22 8.29
C HIS A 115 9.56 19.69 9.24
N TYR A 116 8.46 19.13 8.71
CA TYR A 116 7.39 18.51 9.51
C TYR A 116 7.06 17.06 9.10
N GLU A 117 7.99 16.40 8.41
CA GLU A 117 7.86 15.02 7.93
C GLU A 117 7.43 14.04 9.03
N SER A 118 8.07 14.07 10.21
CA SER A 118 7.80 13.08 11.25
C SER A 118 6.37 13.14 11.78
N SER A 119 5.81 14.34 11.95
CA SER A 119 4.43 14.51 12.42
C SER A 119 3.41 14.06 11.37
N VAL A 120 3.61 14.47 10.11
CA VAL A 120 2.68 14.19 9.02
C VAL A 120 2.74 12.72 8.62
N MET A 121 3.95 12.20 8.36
CA MET A 121 4.14 10.84 7.89
C MET A 121 3.85 9.80 8.98
N GLY A 122 3.98 10.15 10.27
CA GLY A 122 3.57 9.26 11.36
C GLY A 122 2.08 8.93 11.32
N ILE A 123 1.23 9.96 11.29
CA ILE A 123 -0.23 9.80 11.19
C ILE A 123 -0.61 9.16 9.85
N TYR A 124 0.00 9.63 8.76
CA TYR A 124 -0.31 9.14 7.41
C TYR A 124 0.02 7.65 7.26
N SER A 125 1.16 7.21 7.80
CA SER A 125 1.56 5.79 7.78
C SER A 125 0.66 4.93 8.67
N ALA A 126 0.17 5.46 9.80
CA ALA A 126 -0.79 4.75 10.64
C ALA A 126 -2.11 4.49 9.89
N ILE A 127 -2.65 5.50 9.20
CA ILE A 127 -3.85 5.34 8.35
C ILE A 127 -3.58 4.32 7.24
N ALA A 128 -2.44 4.41 6.55
CA ALA A 128 -2.09 3.48 5.50
C ALA A 128 -1.91 2.04 6.02
N SER A 129 -1.43 1.84 7.25
CA SER A 129 -1.31 0.50 7.85
C SER A 129 -2.65 -0.16 8.09
N PHE A 130 -3.68 0.62 8.42
CA PHE A 130 -5.05 0.13 8.56
C PHE A 130 -5.63 -0.30 7.21
N LEU A 131 -5.35 0.44 6.13
CA LEU A 131 -5.87 0.10 4.79
C LEU A 131 -5.25 -1.17 4.20
N ILE A 132 -4.06 -1.57 4.66
CA ILE A 132 -3.38 -2.79 4.21
C ILE A 132 -3.99 -4.07 4.84
N LEU A 133 -4.73 -3.95 5.95
CA LEU A 133 -5.40 -5.07 6.63
C LEU A 133 -6.70 -5.47 5.91
#